data_AF-A0A401UM41-F1
#
_entry.id   AF-A0A401UM41-F1
#
_cell.length_a   1.000
_cell.length_b   1.000
_cell.length_c   1.000
_cell.angle_alpha   90.00
_cell.angle_beta   90.00
_cell.angle_gamma   90.00
#
_symmetry.space_group_name_H-M   'P 1'
#
loop_
_entity.id
_entity.type
_entity.pdbx_description
1 polymer ?
#
loop_
_entity_poly.entity_id
_entity_poly.type
_entity_poly.pdbx_seq_one_letter_code
_entity_poly.pdbx_strand_id
1 'polypeptide(L)'
;MKTTSNYGLKKPEGTDIVDIADINSNMDIVDLKLKEIDNKSSNITVPVTKVNGKTGDVVLSATDIKTGDGGTVASSLTETVRQIATKSKTDHTHSGTYEPVLPIERKRKITSGTAIPTGGADGDIYMQYE
;
A
#
# COMPACT_ATOMS: atom_id res chain seq x y z
N MET A 1 33.76 -50.54 -28.57
CA MET A 1 32.61 -49.82 -27.99
C MET A 1 33.06 -48.97 -26.83
N LYS A 2 32.63 -47.70 -26.78
CA LYS A 2 32.90 -46.75 -25.68
C LYS A 2 31.64 -46.51 -24.85
N THR A 3 31.77 -45.74 -23.78
CA THR A 3 30.66 -45.25 -22.98
C THR A 3 30.61 -43.72 -22.99
N THR A 4 29.41 -43.16 -22.80
CA THR A 4 29.24 -41.71 -22.59
C THR A 4 29.74 -41.29 -21.20
N SER A 5 30.22 -40.05 -21.07
CA SER A 5 30.82 -39.57 -19.82
C SER A 5 29.81 -39.37 -18.68
N ASN A 6 28.59 -38.93 -18.99
CA ASN A 6 27.62 -38.51 -17.97
C ASN A 6 26.77 -39.66 -17.43
N TYR A 7 26.32 -40.54 -18.32
CA TYR A 7 25.34 -41.58 -18.00
C TYR A 7 25.84 -42.99 -18.34
N GLY A 8 27.11 -43.14 -18.75
CA GLY A 8 27.70 -44.45 -19.03
C GLY A 8 27.08 -45.19 -20.22
N LEU A 9 26.21 -44.55 -21.00
CA LEU A 9 25.50 -45.17 -22.12
C LEU A 9 26.47 -45.76 -23.12
N LYS A 10 26.21 -46.98 -23.58
CA LYS A 10 27.00 -47.67 -24.61
C LYS A 10 26.93 -46.90 -25.91
N LYS A 11 28.09 -46.46 -26.40
CA LYS A 11 28.26 -45.68 -27.62
C LYS A 11 29.10 -46.51 -28.60
N PRO A 12 28.48 -47.12 -29.61
CA PRO A 12 29.19 -47.80 -30.69
C PRO A 12 30.10 -46.83 -31.46
N GLU A 13 31.26 -47.32 -31.85
CA GLU A 13 32.19 -46.71 -32.81
C GLU A 13 32.07 -47.42 -34.17
N GLY A 14 32.68 -46.87 -35.23
CA GLY A 14 32.40 -47.25 -36.61
C GLY A 14 32.59 -48.73 -37.00
N THR A 15 33.29 -49.52 -36.18
CA THR A 15 33.49 -50.97 -36.38
C THR A 15 32.77 -51.83 -35.34
N ASP A 16 32.06 -51.23 -34.38
CA ASP A 16 31.40 -51.97 -33.32
C ASP A 16 30.10 -52.61 -33.81
N ILE A 17 29.91 -53.88 -33.43
CA ILE A 17 28.63 -54.56 -33.59
C ILE A 17 27.69 -54.08 -32.48
N VAL A 18 26.47 -53.68 -32.85
CA VAL A 18 25.45 -53.18 -31.92
C VAL A 18 24.49 -54.29 -31.55
N ASP A 19 24.42 -54.62 -30.26
CA ASP A 19 23.39 -55.50 -29.72
C ASP A 19 22.12 -54.70 -29.36
N ILE A 20 20.95 -55.25 -29.63
CA ILE A 20 19.65 -54.70 -29.20
C ILE A 20 19.59 -54.60 -27.67
N ALA A 21 20.21 -55.54 -26.95
CA ALA A 21 20.28 -55.50 -25.49
C ALA A 21 20.99 -54.23 -24.99
N ASP A 22 22.01 -53.75 -25.72
CA ASP A 22 22.75 -52.54 -25.37
C ASP A 22 21.90 -51.28 -25.56
N ILE A 23 21.08 -51.26 -26.62
CA ILE A 23 20.16 -50.15 -26.90
C ILE A 23 19.04 -50.09 -25.87
N ASN A 24 18.43 -51.23 -25.53
CA ASN A 24 17.39 -51.30 -24.51
C ASN A 24 17.91 -50.82 -23.14
N SER A 25 19.10 -51.29 -22.75
CA SER A 25 19.74 -50.85 -21.51
C SER A 25 20.00 -49.34 -21.47
N ASN A 26 20.43 -48.75 -22.59
CA ASN A 26 20.61 -47.31 -22.68
C ASN A 26 19.28 -46.55 -22.57
N MET A 27 18.22 -47.07 -23.17
CA MET A 27 16.89 -46.45 -23.16
C MET A 27 16.30 -46.44 -21.75
N ASP A 28 16.45 -47.52 -20.99
CA ASP A 28 16.02 -47.59 -19.59
C ASP A 28 16.70 -46.50 -18.73
N ILE A 29 17.99 -46.25 -18.98
CA ILE A 29 18.74 -45.19 -18.28
C ILE A 29 18.22 -43.81 -18.66
N VAL A 30 17.97 -43.57 -19.95
CA VAL A 30 17.47 -42.28 -20.45
C VAL A 30 16.07 -41.99 -19.89
N ASP A 31 15.17 -42.97 -19.91
CA ASP A 31 13.81 -42.85 -19.37
C ASP A 31 13.83 -42.51 -17.87
N LEU A 32 14.61 -43.26 -17.09
CA LEU A 32 14.78 -43.01 -15.66
C LEU A 32 15.29 -41.57 -15.40
N LYS A 33 16.34 -41.14 -16.11
CA LYS A 33 16.92 -39.81 -15.91
C LYS A 33 16.01 -38.69 -16.38
N LEU A 34 15.23 -38.91 -17.42
CA LEU A 34 14.22 -37.96 -17.86
C LEU A 34 13.13 -37.81 -16.79
N LYS A 35 12.70 -38.92 -16.17
CA LYS A 35 11.73 -38.87 -15.07
C LYS A 35 12.29 -38.20 -13.82
N GLU A 36 13.56 -38.43 -13.49
CA GLU A 36 14.24 -37.70 -12.40
C GLU A 36 14.25 -36.19 -12.64
N ILE A 37 14.50 -35.74 -13.88
CA ILE A 37 14.48 -34.33 -14.25
C ILE A 37 13.06 -33.76 -14.21
N ASP A 38 12.07 -34.47 -14.75
CA ASP A 38 10.66 -34.09 -14.71
C ASP A 38 10.19 -33.87 -13.25
N ASN A 39 10.51 -34.83 -12.38
CA ASN A 39 10.22 -34.72 -10.95
C ASN A 39 10.97 -33.56 -10.29
N LYS A 40 12.25 -33.34 -10.62
CA LYS A 40 13.02 -32.21 -10.09
C LYS A 40 12.45 -30.87 -10.56
N SER A 41 12.14 -30.75 -11.85
CA SER A 41 11.60 -29.54 -12.49
C SER A 41 10.23 -29.15 -11.95
N SER A 42 9.36 -30.13 -11.74
CA SER A 42 8.05 -29.95 -11.08
C SER A 42 8.19 -29.49 -9.62
N ASN A 43 9.35 -29.76 -9.00
CA ASN A 43 9.69 -29.35 -7.63
C ASN A 43 10.76 -28.26 -7.59
N ILE A 44 11.05 -27.55 -8.70
CA ILE A 44 11.84 -26.33 -8.67
C ILE A 44 10.96 -25.26 -8.01
N THR A 45 10.93 -25.30 -6.68
CA THR A 45 10.70 -24.10 -5.90
C THR A 45 11.99 -23.31 -6.05
N VAL A 46 12.03 -22.31 -6.93
CA VAL A 46 13.04 -21.25 -6.78
C VAL A 46 12.55 -20.45 -5.59
N PRO A 47 13.14 -20.57 -4.39
CA PRO A 47 12.68 -19.77 -3.28
C PRO A 47 13.03 -18.32 -3.63
N VAL A 48 12.01 -17.48 -3.85
CA VAL A 48 12.16 -16.07 -3.51
C VAL A 48 12.50 -16.08 -2.02
N THR A 49 13.71 -15.67 -1.69
CA THR A 49 14.31 -15.92 -0.37
C THR A 49 13.54 -15.29 0.80
N LYS A 50 12.63 -14.34 0.53
CA LYS A 50 11.39 -14.02 1.26
C LYS A 50 10.82 -12.68 0.76
N VAL A 51 9.52 -12.62 0.46
CA VAL A 51 8.71 -11.40 0.64
C VAL A 51 7.40 -11.79 1.32
N ASN A 52 7.31 -11.60 2.63
CA ASN A 52 6.12 -11.86 3.45
C ASN A 52 5.46 -13.26 3.28
N GLY A 53 6.24 -14.32 3.00
CA GLY A 53 5.74 -15.71 2.97
C GLY A 53 5.02 -16.14 1.69
N LYS A 54 5.01 -15.32 0.62
CA LYS A 54 4.45 -15.70 -0.68
C LYS A 54 5.55 -16.20 -1.63
N THR A 55 5.28 -17.28 -2.38
CA THR A 55 6.13 -17.83 -3.46
C THR A 55 5.33 -17.83 -4.78
N GLY A 56 6.00 -17.71 -5.94
CA GLY A 56 5.35 -17.67 -7.27
C GLY A 56 5.12 -16.25 -7.83
N ASP A 57 4.10 -16.05 -8.67
CA ASP A 57 3.69 -14.73 -9.18
C ASP A 57 3.40 -13.77 -8.02
N VAL A 58 4.25 -12.76 -7.85
CA VAL A 58 4.23 -11.92 -6.65
C VAL A 58 3.26 -10.75 -6.85
N VAL A 59 1.99 -10.96 -6.49
CA VAL A 59 1.05 -9.86 -6.27
C VAL A 59 1.24 -9.35 -4.83
N LEU A 60 1.83 -8.16 -4.68
CA LEU A 60 1.99 -7.50 -3.38
C LEU A 60 0.84 -6.55 -3.11
N SER A 61 0.23 -6.67 -1.93
CA SER A 61 -0.73 -5.69 -1.42
C SER A 61 -0.07 -4.77 -0.37
N ALA A 62 -0.71 -3.65 -0.02
CA ALA A 62 -0.19 -2.74 1.00
C ALA A 62 -0.08 -3.38 2.41
N THR A 63 -0.78 -4.50 2.66
CA THR A 63 -0.66 -5.26 3.91
C THR A 63 0.56 -6.19 3.91
N ASP A 64 1.15 -6.47 2.75
CA ASP A 64 2.31 -7.34 2.61
C ASP A 64 3.64 -6.62 2.77
N ILE A 65 3.65 -5.30 2.59
CA ILE A 65 4.85 -4.47 2.62
C ILE A 65 5.01 -3.90 4.03
N LYS A 66 6.10 -4.29 4.70
CA LYS A 66 6.44 -3.80 6.03
C LYS A 66 7.22 -2.48 5.96
N THR A 67 6.96 -1.59 6.90
CA THR A 67 7.73 -0.37 7.15
C THR A 67 8.90 -0.65 8.11
N GLY A 68 9.84 0.29 8.27
CA GLY A 68 11.05 0.09 9.10
C GLY A 68 10.77 -0.13 10.60
N ASP A 69 9.58 0.22 11.06
CA ASP A 69 9.06 0.01 12.42
C ASP A 69 8.31 -1.33 12.59
N GLY A 70 8.23 -2.16 11.54
CA GLY A 70 7.51 -3.44 11.55
C GLY A 70 6.00 -3.34 11.28
N GLY A 71 5.46 -2.12 11.12
CA GLY A 71 4.11 -1.87 10.64
C GLY A 71 3.92 -2.26 9.18
N THR A 72 2.71 -2.10 8.64
CA THR A 72 2.43 -2.23 7.20
C THR A 72 2.22 -0.87 6.55
N VAL A 73 2.45 -0.75 5.24
CA VAL A 73 2.10 0.46 4.48
C VAL A 73 0.61 0.80 4.66
N ALA A 74 -0.27 -0.21 4.71
CA ALA A 74 -1.70 -0.02 4.96
C ALA A 74 -1.99 0.64 6.33
N SER A 75 -1.31 0.20 7.40
CA SER A 75 -1.46 0.81 8.73
C SER A 75 -0.91 2.24 8.76
N SER A 76 0.23 2.51 8.12
CA SER A 76 0.81 3.86 8.07
C SER A 76 -0.06 4.84 7.31
N LEU A 77 -0.71 4.39 6.23
CA LEU A 77 -1.67 5.21 5.48
C LEU A 77 -2.91 5.54 6.33
N THR A 78 -3.46 4.53 7.02
CA THR A 78 -4.60 4.72 7.93
C THR A 78 -4.26 5.74 9.02
N GLU A 79 -3.08 5.63 9.60
CA GLU A 79 -2.61 6.53 10.65
C GLU A 79 -2.38 7.95 10.12
N THR A 80 -1.81 8.10 8.92
CA THR A 80 -1.62 9.41 8.27
C THR A 80 -2.96 10.10 8.02
N VAL A 81 -3.96 9.37 7.50
CA VAL A 81 -5.32 9.89 7.28
C VAL A 81 -5.95 10.33 8.61
N ARG A 82 -5.78 9.54 9.67
CA ARG A 82 -6.25 9.89 11.02
C ARG A 82 -5.60 11.18 11.52
N GLN A 83 -4.28 11.30 11.38
CA GLN A 83 -3.54 12.49 11.81
C GLN A 83 -3.98 13.74 11.04
N ILE A 84 -4.20 13.64 9.73
CA ILE A 84 -4.73 14.74 8.92
C ILE A 84 -6.11 15.16 9.43
N ALA A 85 -7.01 14.20 9.68
CA ALA A 85 -8.34 14.49 10.21
C ALA A 85 -8.30 15.13 11.61
N THR A 86 -7.37 14.70 12.47
CA THR A 86 -7.16 15.31 13.79
C THR A 86 -6.59 16.71 13.67
N LYS A 87 -5.50 16.90 12.91
CA LYS A 87 -4.89 18.22 12.67
C LYS A 87 -5.87 19.20 12.06
N SER A 88 -6.71 18.73 11.13
CA SER A 88 -7.83 19.50 10.62
C SER A 88 -8.67 20.02 11.80
N LYS A 89 -9.26 19.13 12.60
CA LYS A 89 -10.09 19.55 13.75
C LYS A 89 -9.39 20.49 14.73
N THR A 90 -8.08 20.34 14.96
CA THR A 90 -7.34 21.13 15.95
C THR A 90 -6.87 22.49 15.41
N ASP A 91 -6.31 22.53 14.20
CA ASP A 91 -5.65 23.71 13.60
C ASP A 91 -6.64 24.69 12.94
N HIS A 92 -7.93 24.36 12.93
CA HIS A 92 -9.01 25.30 12.60
C HIS A 92 -10.15 25.25 13.62
N THR A 93 -9.79 25.33 14.90
CA THR A 93 -10.72 25.88 15.89
C THR A 93 -10.60 27.41 15.84
N HIS A 94 -11.67 28.09 15.45
CA HIS A 94 -11.79 29.49 15.80
C HIS A 94 -12.07 29.55 17.30
N SER A 95 -11.01 29.53 18.11
CA SER A 95 -11.09 29.66 19.57
C SER A 95 -11.39 31.09 20.02
N GLY A 96 -11.75 31.97 19.09
CA GLY A 96 -12.31 33.26 19.45
C GLY A 96 -13.59 33.00 20.22
N THR A 97 -13.67 33.55 21.44
CA THR A 97 -14.97 33.90 21.99
C THR A 97 -15.59 34.87 21.00
N TYR A 98 -16.42 34.34 20.09
CA TYR A 98 -17.29 35.18 19.31
C TYR A 98 -18.14 35.91 20.34
N GLU A 99 -17.92 37.22 20.46
CA GLU A 99 -18.88 38.08 21.15
C GLU A 99 -20.25 37.69 20.60
N PRO A 100 -21.16 37.18 21.44
CA PRO A 100 -22.49 36.82 20.96
C PRO A 100 -23.04 38.06 20.28
N VAL A 101 -23.53 37.91 19.05
CA VAL A 101 -24.20 39.02 18.36
C VAL A 101 -25.26 39.53 19.31
N LEU A 102 -25.06 40.74 19.84
CA LEU A 102 -25.97 41.28 20.84
C LEU A 102 -27.38 41.28 20.23
N PRO A 103 -28.38 40.71 20.92
CA PRO A 103 -29.75 40.73 20.43
C PRO A 103 -30.18 42.18 20.23
N ILE A 104 -31.09 42.44 19.29
CA ILE A 104 -31.46 43.81 18.88
C ILE A 104 -31.89 44.67 20.07
N GLU A 105 -32.54 44.06 21.06
CA GLU A 105 -32.93 44.66 22.34
C GLU A 105 -31.76 45.27 23.15
N ARG A 106 -30.53 44.76 22.96
CA ARG A 106 -29.30 45.21 23.65
C ARG A 106 -28.41 46.12 22.82
N LYS A 107 -28.75 46.35 21.55
CA LYS A 107 -28.07 47.33 20.70
C LYS A 107 -28.74 48.68 20.88
N ARG A 108 -27.99 49.70 21.28
CA ARG A 108 -28.46 51.10 21.29
C ARG A 108 -27.74 51.87 20.20
N LYS A 109 -28.48 52.63 19.41
CA LYS A 109 -27.88 53.55 18.42
C LYS A 109 -27.58 54.87 19.11
N ILE A 110 -26.37 55.38 18.95
CA ILE A 110 -25.99 56.73 19.39
C ILE A 110 -25.98 57.61 18.15
N THR A 111 -26.79 58.68 18.15
CA THR A 111 -26.86 59.65 17.05
C THR A 111 -26.45 61.02 17.58
N SER A 112 -25.51 61.69 16.92
CA SER A 112 -25.09 63.06 17.24
C SER A 112 -25.34 64.00 16.05
N GLY A 113 -25.82 65.22 16.32
CA GLY A 113 -26.08 66.20 15.26
C GLY A 113 -26.79 67.45 15.77
N THR A 114 -26.95 68.43 14.88
CA THR A 114 -27.61 69.72 15.18
C THR A 114 -29.11 69.70 14.86
N ALA A 115 -29.60 68.68 14.15
CA ALA A 115 -31.00 68.53 13.78
C ALA A 115 -31.89 68.13 14.98
N ILE A 116 -33.15 68.55 14.98
CA ILE A 116 -34.14 68.18 15.99
C ILE A 116 -34.30 66.65 16.00
N PRO A 117 -34.13 65.96 17.13
CA PRO A 117 -34.30 64.51 17.21
C PRO A 117 -35.75 64.11 16.89
N THR A 118 -35.95 63.40 15.77
CA THR A 118 -37.26 62.82 15.42
C THR A 118 -37.25 61.35 15.84
N GLY A 119 -37.66 61.10 17.09
CA GLY A 119 -37.41 59.85 17.82
C GLY A 119 -37.76 58.54 17.09
N GLY A 120 -36.85 57.57 17.22
CA GLY A 120 -37.10 56.16 16.95
C GLY A 120 -37.54 55.41 18.21
N ALA A 121 -38.28 54.32 18.04
CA ALA A 121 -38.80 53.49 19.12
C ALA A 121 -37.66 52.90 19.99
N ASP A 122 -37.71 53.23 21.28
CA ASP A 122 -36.97 52.66 22.41
C ASP A 122 -35.44 52.68 22.38
N GLY A 123 -34.88 53.74 22.99
CA GLY A 123 -33.57 53.79 23.63
C GLY A 123 -32.38 54.23 22.77
N ASP A 124 -32.65 54.91 21.67
CA ASP A 124 -31.63 55.70 20.98
C ASP A 124 -31.16 56.84 21.90
N ILE A 125 -29.84 57.04 21.98
CA ILE A 125 -29.25 58.18 22.70
C ILE A 125 -28.95 59.26 21.67
N TYR A 126 -29.50 60.45 21.90
CA TYR A 126 -29.24 61.63 21.10
C TYR A 126 -28.34 62.60 21.87
N MET A 127 -27.30 63.09 21.21
CA MET A 127 -26.51 64.22 21.69
C MET A 127 -26.65 65.36 20.70
N GLN A 128 -27.43 66.39 21.08
CA GLN A 128 -27.52 67.64 20.33
C GLN A 128 -26.43 68.59 20.81
N TYR A 129 -25.73 69.20 19.87
CA TYR A 129 -24.75 70.25 20.12
C TYR A 129 -25.12 71.49 19.30
N GLU A 130 -24.70 72.66 19.78
CA GLU A 130 -24.84 73.95 19.10
C GLU A 130 -23.70 74.20 18.10
#